data_AF-A0A950HWD2-F1
#
_entry.id   AF-A0A950HWD2-F1
#
_cell.length_a   1.000
_cell.length_b   1.000
_cell.length_c   1.000
_cell.angle_alpha   90.00
_cell.angle_beta   90.00
_cell.angle_gamma   90.00
#
_symmetry.space_group_name_H-M   'P 1'
#
loop_
_entity.id
_entity.type
_entity.pdbx_description
1 polymer ?
#
loop_
_entity_poly.entity_id
_entity_poly.type
_entity_poly.pdbx_seq_one_letter_code
_entity_poly.pdbx_strand_id
1 'polypeptide(L)'
;MNSFLHSFRPILVAAAVIFSIEIGVQALVRPNAIERSNFLDLNYMANEPSENLFIYEKLKNFIDAPADVIQVGDSSGFLGIVPSLVERYLNGMTYANLSCCFSGFRSYYEIAKAAMAGNRKVKALVLHIALTGLPQRLDSSAGTFDGDGGRTYSAFGAPWARLSPPSLALRSVVTDGVYSLGGLVRPMIAGLTTSGMVRDGLQSIDRTGGWWSEVDLRWTAGNPKSNLTGECGKDDMVPVDFGSPAGHRKYYEPTLWGDRFYAEASFEQFAELAAQHGAKLVIAFQPHPCAHMEAASLALLRSTLRALQERHSNVFVVPDSILEHWPIEMFVFNAHVRAGYEVEDSRRLGRLLAPILGASSSIASADADRPNTPPLPDADSSTPSVWSAEPKSGLIDLTRGDGAGPHRLDAVVPDINPGPYVMSLTVKSGGQQLVRAILWDSKAGRGGVLQCDLAQGAAVRFPGAFDAGIESLADGWYRCWVSVQLCDRGAAIGID
;
A
#
# COMPACT_ATOMS: atom_id res chain seq x y z
N MET A 1 19.19 58.80 15.02
CA MET A 1 18.55 57.48 14.77
C MET A 1 18.81 56.92 13.36
N ASN A 2 19.30 57.69 12.37
CA ASN A 2 19.61 57.15 11.03
C ASN A 2 20.87 56.27 10.91
N SER A 3 21.80 56.25 11.88
CA SER A 3 23.02 55.43 11.76
C SER A 3 22.82 53.96 12.09
N PHE A 4 21.81 53.60 12.90
CA PHE A 4 21.58 52.21 13.31
C PHE A 4 21.06 51.37 12.14
N LEU A 5 20.08 51.88 11.37
CA LEU A 5 19.54 51.20 10.18
C LEU A 5 20.56 51.02 9.06
N HIS A 6 21.54 51.93 8.95
CA HIS A 6 22.56 51.85 7.91
C HIS A 6 23.51 50.67 8.10
N SER A 7 23.75 50.25 9.35
CA SER A 7 24.53 49.06 9.69
C SER A 7 23.83 47.74 9.35
N PHE A 8 22.48 47.73 9.29
CA PHE A 8 21.69 46.55 8.91
C PHE A 8 21.36 46.50 7.41
N ARG A 9 21.75 47.51 6.63
CA ARG A 9 21.44 47.58 5.19
C ARG A 9 21.84 46.30 4.42
N PRO A 10 23.02 45.68 4.63
CA PRO A 10 23.36 44.43 3.94
C PRO A 10 22.41 43.29 4.30
N ILE A 11 22.00 43.18 5.57
CA ILE A 11 21.08 42.15 6.06
C ILE A 11 19.68 42.37 5.47
N LEU A 12 19.20 43.61 5.42
CA LEU A 12 17.91 43.94 4.82
C LEU A 12 17.88 43.67 3.31
N VAL A 13 18.98 43.97 2.60
CA VAL A 13 19.12 43.64 1.18
C VAL A 13 19.12 42.12 0.99
N ALA A 14 19.88 41.37 1.79
CA ALA A 14 19.89 39.90 1.72
C ALA A 14 18.50 39.31 2.00
N ALA A 15 17.79 39.81 3.02
CA ALA A 15 16.43 39.39 3.33
C ALA A 15 15.46 39.69 2.19
N ALA A 16 15.56 40.87 1.55
CA ALA A 16 14.75 41.23 0.39
C ALA A 16 15.03 40.33 -0.83
N VAL A 17 16.29 39.96 -1.06
CA VAL A 17 16.68 39.03 -2.13
C VAL A 17 16.11 37.64 -1.85
N ILE A 18 16.30 37.10 -0.64
CA ILE A 18 15.74 35.79 -0.24
C ILE A 18 14.22 35.80 -0.41
N PHE A 19 13.55 36.82 0.12
CA PHE A 19 12.10 36.96 0.00
C PHE A 19 11.63 37.03 -1.47
N SER A 20 12.37 37.74 -2.34
CA SER A 20 12.08 37.81 -3.77
C SER A 20 12.26 36.46 -4.47
N ILE A 21 13.28 35.69 -4.09
CA ILE A 21 13.49 34.32 -4.58
C ILE A 21 12.33 33.43 -4.15
N GLU A 22 11.95 33.45 -2.88
CA GLU A 22 10.85 32.63 -2.37
C GLU A 22 9.50 32.99 -3.01
N ILE A 23 9.23 34.27 -3.24
CA ILE A 23 8.05 34.71 -4.02
C ILE A 23 8.13 34.17 -5.45
N GLY A 24 9.29 34.27 -6.10
CA GLY A 24 9.50 33.76 -7.45
C GLY A 24 9.22 32.26 -7.54
N VAL A 25 9.78 31.47 -6.62
CA VAL A 25 9.55 30.02 -6.55
C VAL A 25 8.08 29.73 -6.27
N GLN A 26 7.45 30.40 -5.30
CA GLN A 26 6.04 30.22 -5.00
C GLN A 26 5.14 30.57 -6.19
N ALA A 27 5.46 31.61 -6.97
CA ALA A 27 4.67 32.04 -8.11
C ALA A 27 4.80 31.10 -9.31
N LEU A 28 6.01 30.59 -9.55
CA LEU A 28 6.34 29.78 -10.73
C LEU A 28 6.11 28.28 -10.51
N VAL A 29 6.56 27.74 -9.37
CA VAL A 29 6.54 26.30 -9.06
C VAL A 29 5.27 25.93 -8.29
N ARG A 30 4.78 26.83 -7.42
CA ARG A 30 3.61 26.63 -6.55
C ARG A 30 3.68 25.34 -5.72
N PRO A 31 4.79 25.09 -5.01
CA PRO A 31 4.95 23.83 -4.30
C PRO A 31 3.97 23.72 -3.14
N ASN A 32 3.47 22.51 -2.89
CA ASN A 32 2.59 22.23 -1.76
C ASN A 32 3.39 22.10 -0.44
N ALA A 33 2.70 21.84 0.67
CA ALA A 33 3.37 21.69 1.98
C ALA A 33 4.31 20.48 2.05
N ILE A 34 3.97 19.40 1.34
CA ILE A 34 4.75 18.15 1.32
C ILE A 34 6.02 18.32 0.50
N GLU A 35 5.95 18.98 -0.65
CA GLU A 35 7.09 19.25 -1.52
C GLU A 35 8.14 20.13 -0.84
N ARG A 36 7.72 21.06 0.02
CA ARG A 36 8.61 21.91 0.81
C ARG A 36 9.16 21.23 2.07
N SER A 37 8.68 20.04 2.42
CA SER A 37 9.09 19.35 3.64
C SER A 37 10.50 18.75 3.52
N ASN A 38 11.12 18.51 4.67
CA ASN A 38 12.38 17.78 4.78
C ASN A 38 12.16 16.27 4.99
N PHE A 39 11.01 15.72 4.59
CA PHE A 39 10.67 14.32 4.83
C PHE A 39 11.64 13.35 4.13
N LEU A 40 11.89 13.59 2.84
CA LEU A 40 12.93 12.89 2.09
C LEU A 40 14.28 13.53 2.40
N ASP A 41 15.34 12.73 2.56
CA ASP A 41 16.68 13.25 2.81
C ASP A 41 17.27 13.88 1.54
N LEU A 42 16.94 13.31 0.39
CA LEU A 42 17.46 13.59 -0.95
C LEU A 42 19.00 13.57 -0.96
N ASN A 43 19.58 12.63 -0.22
CA ASN A 43 21.02 12.47 -0.11
C ASN A 43 21.59 11.85 -1.39
N TYR A 44 22.53 12.54 -2.05
CA TYR A 44 23.15 12.07 -3.29
C TYR A 44 23.93 10.75 -3.15
N MET A 45 24.29 10.34 -1.93
CA MET A 45 25.06 9.11 -1.65
C MET A 45 24.21 7.97 -1.09
N ALA A 46 22.93 8.20 -0.78
CA ALA A 46 22.08 7.20 -0.15
C ALA A 46 20.73 7.10 -0.87
N ASN A 47 20.24 5.89 -1.04
CA ASN A 47 18.88 5.70 -1.55
C ASN A 47 17.87 6.09 -0.47
N GLU A 48 16.77 6.70 -0.89
CA GLU A 48 15.61 6.84 -0.02
C GLU A 48 15.01 5.46 0.26
N PRO A 49 14.62 5.17 1.52
CA PRO A 49 13.76 4.03 1.80
C PRO A 49 12.49 4.10 0.95
N SER A 50 12.10 2.97 0.35
CA SER A 50 10.90 2.90 -0.50
C SER A 50 9.63 3.34 0.22
N GLU A 51 9.54 3.04 1.51
CA GLU A 51 8.46 3.40 2.41
C GLU A 51 8.29 4.92 2.50
N ASN A 52 9.40 5.65 2.60
CA ASN A 52 9.38 7.12 2.63
C ASN A 52 8.92 7.69 1.29
N LEU A 53 9.29 7.08 0.18
CA LEU A 53 8.80 7.50 -1.13
C LEU A 53 7.29 7.26 -1.27
N PHE A 54 6.77 6.11 -0.81
CA PHE A 54 5.34 5.83 -0.82
C PHE A 54 4.54 6.79 0.09
N ILE A 55 5.03 7.05 1.31
CA ILE A 55 4.40 8.01 2.23
C ILE A 55 4.41 9.41 1.61
N TYR A 56 5.55 9.85 1.06
CA TYR A 56 5.68 11.14 0.41
C TYR A 56 4.69 11.31 -0.75
N GLU A 57 4.60 10.31 -1.64
CA GLU A 57 3.72 10.36 -2.81
C GLU A 57 2.23 10.35 -2.40
N LYS A 58 1.86 9.53 -1.42
CA LYS A 58 0.51 9.53 -0.83
C LYS A 58 0.15 10.89 -0.24
N LEU A 59 1.01 11.46 0.60
CA LEU A 59 0.77 12.76 1.20
C LEU A 59 0.68 13.86 0.13
N LYS A 60 1.57 13.84 -0.85
CA LYS A 60 1.56 14.81 -1.95
C LYS A 60 0.24 14.78 -2.72
N ASN A 61 -0.30 13.61 -3.00
CA ASN A 61 -1.51 13.44 -3.81
C ASN A 61 -2.81 13.61 -3.01
N PHE A 62 -2.79 13.32 -1.71
CA PHE A 62 -4.03 13.23 -0.92
C PHE A 62 -4.15 14.19 0.27
N ILE A 63 -3.10 14.91 0.70
CA ILE A 63 -3.20 15.81 1.87
C ILE A 63 -4.20 16.95 1.65
N ASP A 64 -4.26 17.48 0.43
CA ASP A 64 -5.16 18.58 0.05
C ASP A 64 -6.45 18.06 -0.62
N ALA A 65 -6.57 16.74 -0.82
CA ALA A 65 -7.75 16.12 -1.41
C ALA A 65 -8.85 16.00 -0.34
N PRO A 66 -10.07 16.53 -0.58
CA PRO A 66 -11.16 16.39 0.37
C PRO A 66 -11.62 14.92 0.45
N ALA A 67 -11.32 14.27 1.58
CA ALA A 67 -11.72 12.90 1.89
C ALA A 67 -12.76 12.86 3.02
N ASP A 68 -13.86 12.14 2.85
CA ASP A 68 -14.79 11.86 3.96
C ASP A 68 -14.19 10.84 4.94
N VAL A 69 -13.38 9.91 4.43
CA VAL A 69 -12.69 8.88 5.24
C VAL A 69 -11.19 8.91 4.93
N ILE A 70 -10.38 9.03 5.98
CA ILE A 70 -8.92 8.95 5.90
C ILE A 70 -8.49 7.67 6.58
N GLN A 71 -7.77 6.79 5.88
CA GLN A 71 -7.14 5.61 6.46
C GLN A 71 -5.65 5.83 6.67
N VAL A 72 -5.14 5.46 7.84
CA VAL A 72 -3.71 5.34 8.15
C VAL A 72 -3.43 3.98 8.79
N GLY A 73 -2.17 3.59 8.89
CA GLY A 73 -1.76 2.34 9.52
C GLY A 73 -0.60 1.68 8.79
N ASP A 74 -0.39 0.41 9.09
CA ASP A 74 0.74 -0.36 8.56
C ASP A 74 0.54 -0.78 7.10
N SER A 75 1.45 -1.60 6.57
CA SER A 75 1.39 -2.08 5.19
C SER A 75 0.19 -2.99 4.90
N SER A 76 -0.50 -3.55 5.91
CA SER A 76 -1.73 -4.31 5.69
C SER A 76 -2.79 -3.47 4.96
N GLY A 77 -2.98 -2.23 5.42
CA GLY A 77 -3.93 -1.31 4.81
C GLY A 77 -3.45 -0.80 3.46
N PHE A 78 -2.14 -0.64 3.27
CA PHE A 78 -1.57 -0.19 2.00
C PHE A 78 -1.83 -1.20 0.86
N LEU A 79 -1.68 -2.48 1.17
CA LEU A 79 -1.65 -3.54 0.16
C LEU A 79 -2.98 -4.31 0.11
N GLY A 80 -3.73 -4.34 1.20
CA GLY A 80 -5.01 -5.06 1.33
C GLY A 80 -6.26 -4.22 1.08
N ILE A 81 -6.20 -2.89 1.08
CA ILE A 81 -7.39 -2.04 0.96
C ILE A 81 -7.35 -1.19 -0.31
N VAL A 82 -8.30 -1.45 -1.21
CA VAL A 82 -8.61 -0.72 -2.44
C VAL A 82 -9.70 0.32 -2.15
N PRO A 83 -9.36 1.64 -2.07
CA PRO A 83 -10.30 2.71 -1.73
C PRO A 83 -11.61 2.67 -2.53
N SER A 84 -11.51 2.57 -3.85
CA SER A 84 -12.67 2.55 -4.76
C SER A 84 -13.65 1.39 -4.53
N LEU A 85 -13.22 0.30 -3.91
CA LEU A 85 -14.11 -0.80 -3.51
C LEU A 85 -14.81 -0.50 -2.19
N VAL A 86 -14.11 0.12 -1.24
CA VAL A 86 -14.69 0.57 0.02
C VAL A 86 -15.76 1.63 -0.22
N GLU A 87 -15.47 2.63 -1.06
CA GLU A 87 -16.38 3.76 -1.40
C GLU A 87 -17.76 3.31 -1.88
N ARG A 88 -17.85 2.16 -2.57
CA ARG A 88 -19.11 1.56 -3.02
C ARG A 88 -20.09 1.33 -1.85
N TYR A 89 -19.56 1.05 -0.66
CA TYR A 89 -20.36 0.82 0.54
C TYR A 89 -20.69 2.11 1.29
N LEU A 90 -20.06 3.24 0.95
CA LEU A 90 -20.11 4.47 1.75
C LEU A 90 -21.02 5.56 1.16
N ASN A 91 -21.93 5.20 0.25
CA ASN A 91 -22.97 6.10 -0.30
C ASN A 91 -22.40 7.41 -0.87
N GLY A 92 -21.33 7.31 -1.67
CA GLY A 92 -20.70 8.45 -2.35
C GLY A 92 -19.69 9.24 -1.49
N MET A 93 -19.38 8.78 -0.28
CA MET A 93 -18.24 9.31 0.49
C MET A 93 -16.91 8.95 -0.17
N THR A 94 -15.96 9.89 -0.15
CA THR A 94 -14.61 9.67 -0.68
C THR A 94 -13.67 9.05 0.36
N TYR A 95 -12.76 8.20 -0.10
CA TYR A 95 -11.85 7.42 0.74
C TYR A 95 -10.39 7.65 0.33
N ALA A 96 -9.56 8.15 1.26
CA ALA A 96 -8.13 8.31 1.06
C ALA A 96 -7.34 7.28 1.88
N ASN A 97 -6.55 6.43 1.22
CA ASN A 97 -5.69 5.46 1.90
C ASN A 97 -4.26 5.97 2.02
N LEU A 98 -3.90 6.42 3.22
CA LEU A 98 -2.56 6.87 3.60
C LEU A 98 -1.79 5.81 4.41
N SER A 99 -2.32 4.60 4.59
CA SER A 99 -1.59 3.51 5.22
C SER A 99 -0.33 3.19 4.42
N CYS A 100 0.79 2.99 5.09
CA CYS A 100 2.00 2.46 4.49
C CYS A 100 2.92 1.97 5.56
N CYS A 101 3.30 0.72 5.37
CA CYS A 101 4.60 0.21 5.74
C CYS A 101 4.82 0.21 7.26
N PHE A 102 5.98 -0.24 7.71
CA PHE A 102 6.24 -0.36 9.13
C PHE A 102 6.89 0.91 9.70
N SER A 103 6.27 2.08 9.48
CA SER A 103 6.84 3.37 9.88
C SER A 103 6.60 3.73 11.36
N GLY A 104 5.71 2.99 12.03
CA GLY A 104 5.41 3.12 13.46
C GLY A 104 4.22 4.05 13.76
N PHE A 105 3.62 3.88 14.94
CA PHE A 105 2.36 4.57 15.29
C PHE A 105 2.47 6.08 15.38
N ARG A 106 3.62 6.58 15.81
CA ARG A 106 3.86 8.03 15.79
C ARG A 106 3.87 8.57 14.36
N SER A 107 4.46 7.84 13.41
CA SER A 107 4.41 8.23 12.00
C SER A 107 2.96 8.21 11.48
N TYR A 108 2.20 7.15 11.74
CA TYR A 108 0.78 7.08 11.37
C TYR A 108 -0.04 8.24 11.95
N TYR A 109 0.24 8.63 13.20
CA TYR A 109 -0.44 9.73 13.89
C TYR A 109 -0.14 11.07 13.24
N GLU A 110 1.13 11.37 12.96
CA GLU A 110 1.52 12.64 12.33
C GLU A 110 1.02 12.72 10.87
N ILE A 111 0.97 11.61 10.15
CA ILE A 111 0.34 11.50 8.82
C ILE A 111 -1.16 11.83 8.92
N ALA A 112 -1.89 11.18 9.84
CA ALA A 112 -3.30 11.44 10.06
C ALA A 112 -3.57 12.90 10.42
N LYS A 113 -2.79 13.45 11.35
CA LYS A 113 -2.90 14.84 11.80
C LYS A 113 -2.66 15.83 10.67
N ALA A 114 -1.65 15.58 9.83
CA ALA A 114 -1.36 16.40 8.66
C ALA A 114 -2.53 16.38 7.65
N ALA A 115 -3.05 15.19 7.35
CA ALA A 115 -4.18 15.01 6.42
C ALA A 115 -5.49 15.62 6.94
N MET A 116 -5.76 15.52 8.25
CA MET A 116 -6.96 16.07 8.85
C MET A 116 -6.91 17.59 9.02
N ALA A 117 -5.73 18.19 9.21
CA ALA A 117 -5.59 19.64 9.41
C ALA A 117 -6.14 20.49 8.26
N GLY A 118 -5.99 20.02 7.01
CA GLY A 118 -6.55 20.66 5.81
C GLY A 118 -8.00 20.28 5.52
N ASN A 119 -8.51 19.21 6.13
CA ASN A 119 -9.75 18.57 5.75
C ASN A 119 -10.87 18.77 6.79
N ARG A 120 -11.75 19.74 6.52
CA ARG A 120 -12.91 20.04 7.39
C ARG A 120 -14.10 19.08 7.22
N LYS A 121 -14.05 18.17 6.25
CA LYS A 121 -15.15 17.26 5.90
C LYS A 121 -14.94 15.83 6.39
N VAL A 122 -13.80 15.54 7.02
CA VAL A 122 -13.49 14.19 7.51
C VAL A 122 -14.56 13.73 8.50
N LYS A 123 -15.18 12.60 8.19
CA LYS A 123 -16.19 11.93 9.01
C LYS A 123 -15.60 10.78 9.80
N ALA A 124 -14.57 10.13 9.27
CA ALA A 124 -13.84 9.09 9.98
C ALA A 124 -12.34 9.06 9.68
N LEU A 125 -11.60 8.72 10.72
CA LEU A 125 -10.21 8.28 10.70
C LEU A 125 -10.20 6.77 10.92
N VAL A 126 -9.74 6.02 9.93
CA VAL A 126 -9.58 4.56 10.02
C VAL A 126 -8.13 4.26 10.34
N LEU A 127 -7.88 3.59 11.46
CA LEU A 127 -6.59 3.04 11.83
C LEU A 127 -6.59 1.55 11.47
N HIS A 128 -6.06 1.22 10.29
CA HIS A 128 -6.05 -0.15 9.76
C HIS A 128 -4.74 -0.85 10.09
N ILE A 129 -4.80 -1.92 10.88
CA ILE A 129 -3.62 -2.56 11.47
C ILE A 129 -3.72 -4.08 11.46
N ALA A 130 -2.60 -4.74 11.23
CA ALA A 130 -2.45 -6.16 11.51
C ALA A 130 -2.24 -6.39 13.01
N LEU A 131 -2.64 -7.56 13.53
CA LEU A 131 -2.39 -7.91 14.95
C LEU A 131 -0.89 -7.96 15.29
N THR A 132 -0.08 -8.41 14.34
CA THR A 132 1.39 -8.40 14.45
C THR A 132 1.99 -7.00 14.32
N GLY A 133 1.20 -6.04 13.83
CA GLY A 133 1.54 -4.62 13.72
C GLY A 133 1.08 -3.77 14.89
N LEU A 134 0.70 -4.34 16.04
CA LEU A 134 0.29 -3.57 17.22
C LEU A 134 1.42 -2.65 17.75
N PRO A 135 1.07 -1.53 18.42
CA PRO A 135 2.06 -0.63 19.01
C PRO A 135 3.00 -1.37 19.95
N GLN A 136 4.30 -1.30 19.66
CA GLN A 136 5.35 -1.96 20.43
C GLN A 136 6.49 -0.99 20.69
N ARG A 137 7.13 -1.12 21.84
CA ARG A 137 8.48 -0.65 22.10
C ARG A 137 9.39 -1.34 21.11
N LEU A 138 9.83 -0.61 20.09
CA LEU A 138 10.90 -1.10 19.24
C LEU A 138 12.15 -1.24 20.13
N ASP A 139 12.64 -2.48 20.26
CA ASP A 139 13.94 -2.72 20.89
C ASP A 139 14.97 -1.89 20.13
N SER A 140 15.78 -1.17 20.90
CA SER A 140 16.70 -0.12 20.50
C SER A 140 17.82 -0.53 19.52
N SER A 141 17.78 -1.74 18.94
CA SER A 141 18.75 -2.18 17.94
C SER A 141 18.60 -1.46 16.58
N ALA A 142 17.44 -0.82 16.31
CA ALA A 142 17.24 0.09 15.18
C ALA A 142 17.20 1.59 15.57
N GLY A 143 17.48 1.93 16.84
CA GLY A 143 17.85 3.30 17.23
C GLY A 143 16.74 4.36 17.33
N THR A 144 15.46 4.06 17.14
CA THR A 144 14.38 5.00 17.53
C THR A 144 13.15 4.27 18.05
N PHE A 145 12.61 4.79 19.15
CA PHE A 145 11.37 4.37 19.82
C PHE A 145 10.11 4.48 18.93
N ASP A 146 10.26 5.03 17.73
CA ASP A 146 9.20 5.64 16.93
C ASP A 146 9.24 5.29 15.44
N GLY A 147 10.18 4.44 14.98
CA GLY A 147 10.46 4.29 13.56
C GLY A 147 10.77 5.65 12.90
N ASP A 148 10.23 5.88 11.70
CA ASP A 148 10.29 7.19 11.03
C ASP A 148 9.41 8.26 11.70
N GLY A 149 8.83 8.02 12.88
CA GLY A 149 7.99 8.98 13.61
C GLY A 149 8.70 10.29 13.95
N GLY A 150 10.00 10.27 14.25
CA GLY A 150 10.79 11.49 14.45
C GLY A 150 10.94 12.32 13.17
N ARG A 151 11.21 11.65 12.04
CA ARG A 151 11.27 12.25 10.70
C ARG A 151 9.91 12.82 10.29
N THR A 152 8.85 12.03 10.46
CA THR A 152 7.46 12.40 10.14
C THR A 152 7.00 13.59 10.98
N TYR A 153 7.29 13.60 12.28
CA TYR A 153 7.02 14.73 13.15
C TYR A 153 7.78 15.99 12.71
N SER A 154 9.08 15.87 12.43
CA SER A 154 9.89 17.01 11.96
C SER A 154 9.36 17.60 10.66
N ALA A 155 8.90 16.73 9.74
CA ALA A 155 8.42 17.11 8.43
C ALA A 155 7.00 17.68 8.40
N PHE A 156 6.10 17.20 9.28
CA PHE A 156 4.67 17.52 9.20
C PHE A 156 4.06 18.01 10.51
N GLY A 157 4.54 17.51 11.65
CA GLY A 157 3.99 17.81 12.97
C GLY A 157 4.55 19.07 13.62
N ALA A 158 5.80 19.41 13.32
CA ALA A 158 6.53 20.45 14.01
C ALA A 158 6.14 21.87 13.55
N PRO A 159 6.19 22.88 14.43
CA PRO A 159 5.86 24.26 14.05
C PRO A 159 6.68 24.81 12.87
N TRP A 160 7.96 24.43 12.80
CA TRP A 160 8.86 24.84 11.72
C TRP A 160 8.53 24.20 10.38
N ALA A 161 7.86 23.04 10.33
CA ALA A 161 7.40 22.43 9.09
C ALA A 161 6.52 23.40 8.27
N ARG A 162 5.72 24.23 8.95
CA ARG A 162 4.85 25.26 8.34
C ARG A 162 5.61 26.48 7.83
N LEU A 163 6.85 26.67 8.28
CA LEU A 163 7.72 27.78 7.90
C LEU A 163 8.72 27.40 6.80
N SER A 164 8.63 26.17 6.29
CA SER A 164 9.49 25.67 5.22
C SER A 164 9.40 26.56 3.97
N PRO A 165 10.52 27.16 3.50
CA PRO A 165 10.49 28.05 2.35
C PRO A 165 10.16 27.29 1.06
N PRO A 166 9.44 27.92 0.10
CA PRO A 166 9.15 27.35 -1.21
C PRO A 166 10.35 26.74 -1.95
N SER A 167 11.54 27.34 -1.84
CA SER A 167 12.76 26.86 -2.47
C SER A 167 13.19 25.46 -2.05
N LEU A 168 12.76 24.94 -0.88
CA LEU A 168 13.04 23.57 -0.47
C LEU A 168 12.46 22.52 -1.43
N ALA A 169 11.38 22.85 -2.14
CA ALA A 169 10.82 21.96 -3.16
C ALA A 169 11.73 21.74 -4.37
N LEU A 170 12.70 22.64 -4.58
CA LEU A 170 13.68 22.53 -5.67
C LEU A 170 14.90 21.68 -5.31
N ARG A 171 14.96 21.13 -4.08
CA ARG A 171 16.11 20.38 -3.60
C ARG A 171 16.42 19.16 -4.47
N SER A 172 15.41 18.41 -4.93
CA SER A 172 15.62 17.28 -5.85
C SER A 172 16.27 17.74 -7.16
N VAL A 173 15.75 18.80 -7.78
CA VAL A 173 16.26 19.38 -9.01
C VAL A 173 17.70 19.88 -8.85
N VAL A 174 18.01 20.54 -7.73
CA VAL A 174 19.37 21.02 -7.44
C VAL A 174 20.32 19.85 -7.22
N THR A 175 19.95 18.87 -6.40
CA THR A 175 20.78 17.69 -6.17
C THR A 175 21.01 16.93 -7.49
N ASP A 176 20.01 16.85 -8.36
CA ASP A 176 20.14 16.26 -9.69
C ASP A 176 21.05 17.06 -10.63
N GLY A 177 20.85 18.38 -10.71
CA GLY A 177 21.70 19.24 -11.52
C GLY A 177 23.17 19.17 -11.12
N VAL A 178 23.46 19.08 -9.82
CA VAL A 178 24.82 19.09 -9.28
C VAL A 178 25.47 17.71 -9.32
N TYR A 179 24.76 16.66 -8.88
CA TYR A 179 25.38 15.35 -8.61
C TYR A 179 25.06 14.30 -9.67
N SER A 180 23.90 14.37 -10.33
CA SER A 180 23.59 13.47 -11.45
C SER A 180 23.92 14.08 -12.82
N LEU A 181 24.24 15.39 -12.85
CA LEU A 181 24.35 16.20 -14.08
C LEU A 181 23.13 15.99 -14.98
N GLY A 182 21.94 15.98 -14.38
CA GLY A 182 20.69 15.73 -15.09
C GLY A 182 20.63 14.36 -15.74
N GLY A 183 21.12 13.31 -15.06
CA GLY A 183 21.07 11.95 -15.59
C GLY A 183 22.33 11.48 -16.33
N LEU A 184 23.29 12.38 -16.61
CA LEU A 184 24.47 12.05 -17.43
C LEU A 184 25.48 11.16 -16.70
N VAL A 185 25.68 11.39 -15.40
CA VAL A 185 26.68 10.63 -14.61
C VAL A 185 26.00 9.49 -13.85
N ARG A 186 24.77 9.71 -13.41
CA ARG A 186 23.97 8.77 -12.61
C ARG A 186 22.47 8.98 -12.89
N PRO A 187 21.62 7.99 -12.63
CA PRO A 187 20.17 8.19 -12.62
C PRO A 187 19.79 9.36 -11.70
N MET A 188 18.79 10.14 -12.12
CA MET A 188 18.28 11.25 -11.31
C MET A 188 17.67 10.77 -9.99
N ILE A 189 17.62 11.64 -8.99
CA ILE A 189 16.92 11.55 -7.71
C ILE A 189 15.42 11.45 -7.92
N ALA A 190 14.89 12.17 -8.89
CA ALA A 190 13.55 11.92 -9.41
C ALA A 190 13.35 10.48 -9.97
N GLY A 191 14.42 9.71 -10.12
CA GLY A 191 14.44 8.30 -10.52
C GLY A 191 15.14 7.35 -9.53
N LEU A 192 15.31 7.76 -8.25
CA LEU A 192 16.10 7.05 -7.21
C LEU A 192 15.61 5.64 -6.83
N THR A 193 14.53 5.16 -7.42
CA THR A 193 14.16 3.77 -7.31
C THR A 193 14.60 3.06 -8.58
N THR A 194 15.77 2.43 -8.52
CA THR A 194 16.24 1.58 -9.61
C THR A 194 15.41 0.30 -9.74
N SER A 195 14.67 -0.10 -8.70
CA SER A 195 13.75 -1.23 -8.81
C SER A 195 12.48 -0.80 -9.56
N GLY A 196 12.15 -1.54 -10.61
CA GLY A 196 10.88 -1.36 -11.33
C GLY A 196 9.68 -1.42 -10.38
N MET A 197 9.75 -2.30 -9.38
CA MET A 197 8.72 -2.50 -8.37
C MET A 197 8.31 -1.22 -7.63
N VAL A 198 9.26 -0.41 -7.14
CA VAL A 198 8.91 0.81 -6.40
C VAL A 198 8.38 1.88 -7.35
N ARG A 199 8.91 1.96 -8.59
CA ARG A 199 8.35 2.84 -9.62
C ARG A 199 6.91 2.49 -9.94
N ASP A 200 6.60 1.20 -10.07
CA ASP A 200 5.25 0.70 -10.32
C ASP A 200 4.34 1.01 -9.14
N GLY A 201 4.82 0.84 -7.90
CA GLY A 201 4.11 1.22 -6.68
C GLY A 201 3.79 2.72 -6.61
N LEU A 202 4.76 3.59 -6.89
CA LEU A 202 4.56 5.05 -6.90
C LEU A 202 3.53 5.48 -7.95
N GLN A 203 3.55 4.85 -9.12
CA GLN A 203 2.57 5.12 -10.18
C GLN A 203 1.19 4.56 -9.87
N SER A 204 1.11 3.46 -9.12
CA SER A 204 -0.14 2.90 -8.63
C SER A 204 -0.84 3.85 -7.66
N ILE A 205 -0.11 4.44 -6.72
CA ILE A 205 -0.64 5.32 -5.66
C ILE A 205 -1.56 6.40 -6.21
N ASP A 206 -1.13 7.14 -7.24
CA ASP A 206 -1.91 8.22 -7.85
C ASP A 206 -3.26 7.73 -8.43
N ARG A 207 -3.26 6.56 -9.07
CA ARG A 207 -4.41 6.03 -9.82
C ARG A 207 -5.44 5.32 -8.97
N THR A 208 -5.02 4.79 -7.83
CA THR A 208 -5.82 3.86 -7.04
C THR A 208 -6.27 4.45 -5.71
N GLY A 209 -6.00 5.73 -5.45
CA GLY A 209 -6.30 6.36 -4.16
C GLY A 209 -5.33 5.96 -3.04
N GLY A 210 -4.09 5.59 -3.41
CA GLY A 210 -3.06 5.18 -2.46
C GLY A 210 -2.93 3.68 -2.27
N TRP A 211 -3.53 2.84 -3.10
CA TRP A 211 -3.38 1.38 -3.01
C TRP A 211 -2.31 0.84 -3.97
N TRP A 212 -1.64 -0.23 -3.56
CA TRP A 212 -0.79 -1.01 -4.46
C TRP A 212 -0.99 -2.49 -4.19
N SER A 213 -1.10 -3.30 -5.25
CA SER A 213 -1.29 -4.75 -5.08
C SER A 213 -0.06 -5.38 -4.45
N GLU A 214 -0.29 -6.27 -3.49
CA GLU A 214 0.72 -7.22 -3.06
C GLU A 214 1.19 -8.11 -4.21
N VAL A 215 2.36 -8.74 -4.06
CA VAL A 215 2.84 -9.82 -4.94
C VAL A 215 2.16 -11.16 -4.63
N ASP A 216 1.97 -12.02 -5.62
CA ASP A 216 1.57 -13.41 -5.38
C ASP A 216 2.82 -14.31 -5.32
N LEU A 217 3.23 -14.67 -4.10
CA LEU A 217 4.43 -15.48 -3.85
C LEU A 217 4.22 -17.00 -4.00
N ARG A 218 3.04 -17.49 -4.41
CA ARG A 218 2.79 -18.94 -4.58
C ARG A 218 3.86 -19.68 -5.40
N TRP A 219 4.56 -18.96 -6.27
CA TRP A 219 5.49 -19.50 -7.26
C TRP A 219 6.95 -19.09 -7.03
N THR A 220 7.24 -18.33 -5.97
CA THR A 220 8.63 -18.05 -5.61
C THR A 220 9.24 -19.23 -4.87
N ALA A 221 10.52 -19.52 -5.11
CA ALA A 221 11.24 -20.61 -4.45
C ALA A 221 11.19 -20.42 -2.92
N GLY A 222 10.31 -21.16 -2.26
CA GLY A 222 9.98 -21.04 -0.85
C GLY A 222 8.47 -21.18 -0.67
N ASN A 223 8.01 -22.34 -0.19
CA ASN A 223 6.58 -22.62 -0.02
C ASN A 223 5.96 -21.59 0.96
N PRO A 224 5.13 -20.62 0.51
CA PRO A 224 4.57 -19.58 1.38
C PRO A 224 3.72 -20.18 2.50
N LYS A 225 3.07 -21.31 2.23
CA LYS A 225 2.33 -22.09 3.22
C LYS A 225 3.23 -22.56 4.36
N SER A 226 4.47 -22.96 4.05
CA SER A 226 5.45 -23.38 5.07
C SER A 226 5.92 -22.21 5.93
N ASN A 227 6.09 -21.02 5.36
CA ASN A 227 6.45 -19.81 6.11
C ASN A 227 5.32 -19.39 7.05
N LEU A 228 4.08 -19.30 6.54
CA LEU A 228 2.90 -18.95 7.35
C LEU A 228 2.59 -19.98 8.43
N THR A 229 2.71 -21.28 8.11
CA THR A 229 2.59 -22.34 9.12
C THR A 229 3.70 -22.25 10.17
N GLY A 230 4.90 -21.82 9.77
CA GLY A 230 6.00 -21.52 10.68
C GLY A 230 5.72 -20.32 11.59
N GLU A 231 5.10 -19.26 11.04
CA GLU A 231 4.73 -18.04 11.78
C GLU A 231 3.59 -18.29 12.78
N CYS A 232 2.56 -19.06 12.39
CA CYS A 232 1.49 -19.47 13.28
C CYS A 232 1.91 -20.57 14.27
N GLY A 233 2.99 -21.30 13.96
CA GLY A 233 3.44 -22.45 14.73
C GLY A 233 2.46 -23.62 14.66
N LYS A 234 2.72 -24.64 15.49
CA LYS A 234 1.93 -25.89 15.49
C LYS A 234 0.52 -25.73 16.05
N ASP A 235 0.34 -24.73 16.91
CA ASP A 235 -0.91 -24.47 17.62
C ASP A 235 -1.76 -23.40 16.93
N ASP A 236 -1.36 -22.97 15.72
CA ASP A 236 -2.05 -21.96 14.91
C ASP A 236 -2.28 -20.63 15.65
N MET A 237 -1.23 -20.17 16.34
CA MET A 237 -1.24 -19.03 17.25
C MET A 237 -0.67 -17.78 16.60
N VAL A 238 -1.38 -16.65 16.73
CA VAL A 238 -0.85 -15.32 16.46
C VAL A 238 0.40 -15.11 17.34
N PRO A 239 1.55 -14.68 16.78
CA PRO A 239 2.80 -14.54 17.53
C PRO A 239 2.83 -13.24 18.36
N VAL A 240 1.78 -13.02 19.14
CA VAL A 240 1.60 -11.87 20.03
C VAL A 240 1.29 -12.40 21.42
N ASP A 241 2.18 -12.09 22.36
CA ASP A 241 2.08 -12.46 23.76
C ASP A 241 2.40 -11.21 24.59
N PHE A 242 1.42 -10.74 25.35
CA PHE A 242 1.56 -9.59 26.25
C PHE A 242 1.96 -10.01 27.67
N GLY A 243 1.75 -11.28 28.03
CA GLY A 243 1.88 -11.78 29.39
C GLY A 243 3.29 -12.24 29.75
N SER A 244 4.12 -12.65 28.77
CA SER A 244 5.50 -13.01 29.07
C SER A 244 6.38 -11.78 29.42
N PRO A 245 7.48 -11.97 30.16
CA PRO A 245 8.43 -10.89 30.41
C PRO A 245 9.00 -10.23 29.14
N ALA A 246 9.12 -10.99 28.05
CA ALA A 246 9.53 -10.45 26.76
C ALA A 246 8.41 -9.61 26.13
N GLY A 247 7.18 -10.12 26.14
CA GLY A 247 5.98 -9.40 25.74
C GLY A 247 5.81 -8.08 26.49
N HIS A 248 5.97 -8.12 27.81
CA HIS A 248 5.84 -6.94 28.66
C HIS A 248 6.86 -5.86 28.30
N ARG A 249 8.14 -6.22 28.12
CA ARG A 249 9.17 -5.27 27.66
C ARG A 249 8.86 -4.68 26.29
N LYS A 250 8.22 -5.48 25.43
CA LYS A 250 7.88 -5.12 24.06
C LYS A 250 6.62 -4.27 23.97
N TYR A 251 5.62 -4.46 24.81
CA TYR A 251 4.30 -3.83 24.64
C TYR A 251 3.91 -2.87 25.77
N TYR A 252 4.79 -2.64 26.76
CA TYR A 252 4.54 -1.71 27.86
C TYR A 252 5.62 -0.64 28.00
N GLU A 253 5.20 0.56 28.43
CA GLU A 253 6.07 1.70 28.72
C GLU A 253 6.28 1.87 30.23
N PRO A 254 7.29 1.20 30.82
CA PRO A 254 7.51 1.23 32.26
C PRO A 254 8.03 2.59 32.77
N THR A 255 8.52 3.47 31.90
CA THR A 255 9.20 4.71 32.29
C THR A 255 8.34 5.95 32.11
N LEU A 256 7.83 6.21 30.90
CA LEU A 256 7.13 7.47 30.59
C LEU A 256 5.67 7.48 31.03
N TRP A 257 5.01 6.32 31.02
CA TRP A 257 3.56 6.20 31.23
C TRP A 257 3.17 5.26 32.36
N GLY A 258 4.12 4.92 33.24
CA GLY A 258 3.85 4.15 34.45
C GLY A 258 3.34 2.74 34.16
N ASP A 259 3.97 2.05 33.20
CA ASP A 259 3.63 0.68 32.80
C ASP A 259 2.29 0.55 32.06
N ARG A 260 1.95 1.56 31.26
CA ARG A 260 0.81 1.47 30.33
C ARG A 260 1.15 0.62 29.12
N PHE A 261 0.14 -0.11 28.65
CA PHE A 261 0.15 -0.82 27.38
C PHE A 261 0.21 0.19 26.21
N TYR A 262 1.19 0.10 25.31
CA TYR A 262 1.39 1.09 24.23
C TYR A 262 0.18 1.25 23.33
N ALA A 263 -0.56 0.17 23.10
CA ALA A 263 -1.74 0.22 22.26
C ALA A 263 -2.79 1.16 22.84
N GLU A 264 -2.98 1.14 24.16
CA GLU A 264 -3.89 2.05 24.84
C GLU A 264 -3.49 3.52 24.61
N ALA A 265 -2.23 3.87 24.90
CA ALA A 265 -1.74 5.24 24.80
C ALA A 265 -1.71 5.76 23.35
N SER A 266 -1.44 4.87 22.38
CA SER A 266 -1.44 5.22 20.97
C SER A 266 -2.87 5.44 20.47
N PHE A 267 -3.78 4.51 20.74
CA PHE A 267 -5.16 4.60 20.29
C PHE A 267 -5.91 5.79 20.93
N GLU A 268 -5.58 6.15 22.17
CA GLU A 268 -6.11 7.34 22.84
C GLU A 268 -5.74 8.63 22.10
N GLN A 269 -4.49 8.77 21.64
CA GLN A 269 -4.07 9.92 20.83
C GLN A 269 -4.86 10.01 19.52
N PHE A 270 -5.08 8.87 18.84
CA PHE A 270 -5.92 8.83 17.64
C PHE A 270 -7.38 9.19 17.94
N ALA A 271 -7.91 8.77 19.09
CA ALA A 271 -9.29 9.05 19.49
C ALA A 271 -9.48 10.55 19.73
N GLU A 272 -8.52 11.17 20.43
CA GLU A 272 -8.47 12.62 20.65
C GLU A 272 -8.35 13.40 19.36
N LEU A 273 -7.45 12.99 18.45
CA LEU A 273 -7.31 13.63 17.13
C LEU A 273 -8.60 13.55 16.32
N ALA A 274 -9.25 12.38 16.27
CA ALA A 274 -10.53 12.24 15.60
C ALA A 274 -11.60 13.15 16.22
N ALA A 275 -11.67 13.21 17.56
CA ALA A 275 -12.62 14.04 18.28
C ALA A 275 -12.41 15.55 18.03
N GLN A 276 -11.16 16.02 17.95
CA GLN A 276 -10.81 17.41 17.62
C GLN A 276 -11.38 17.86 16.26
N HIS A 277 -11.57 16.91 15.34
CA HIS A 277 -12.13 17.15 14.01
C HIS A 277 -13.62 16.77 13.89
N GLY A 278 -14.27 16.37 15.00
CA GLY A 278 -15.65 15.88 14.97
C GLY A 278 -15.82 14.57 14.18
N ALA A 279 -14.74 13.82 13.99
CA ALA A 279 -14.71 12.55 13.26
C ALA A 279 -14.78 11.34 14.20
N LYS A 280 -15.15 10.20 13.63
CA LYS A 280 -15.09 8.90 14.30
C LYS A 280 -13.70 8.29 14.13
N LEU A 281 -13.13 7.72 15.20
CA LEU A 281 -12.00 6.81 15.06
C LEU A 281 -12.56 5.39 14.83
N VAL A 282 -12.13 4.73 13.77
CA VAL A 282 -12.39 3.31 13.56
C VAL A 282 -11.07 2.55 13.60
N ILE A 283 -10.88 1.72 14.63
CA ILE A 283 -9.75 0.80 14.72
C ILE A 283 -10.14 -0.47 13.98
N ALA A 284 -9.56 -0.67 12.79
CA ALA A 284 -9.87 -1.78 11.91
C ALA A 284 -8.74 -2.82 11.97
N PHE A 285 -9.06 -4.00 12.47
CA PHE A 285 -8.15 -5.14 12.46
C PHE A 285 -8.29 -5.90 11.14
N GLN A 286 -7.14 -6.08 10.50
CA GLN A 286 -7.03 -6.96 9.33
C GLN A 286 -7.33 -8.42 9.74
N PRO A 287 -7.95 -9.22 8.87
CA PRO A 287 -7.98 -10.67 9.04
C PRO A 287 -6.59 -11.27 9.20
N HIS A 288 -6.49 -12.42 9.87
CA HIS A 288 -5.22 -13.04 10.20
C HIS A 288 -5.18 -14.53 9.77
N PRO A 289 -4.04 -15.06 9.29
CA PRO A 289 -3.94 -16.45 8.89
C PRO A 289 -3.98 -17.44 10.07
N CYS A 290 -3.55 -17.02 11.26
CA CYS A 290 -3.60 -17.89 12.44
C CYS A 290 -4.97 -17.84 13.13
N ALA A 291 -5.53 -19.00 13.51
CA ALA A 291 -6.88 -19.08 14.09
C ALA A 291 -6.97 -18.70 15.57
N HIS A 292 -5.85 -18.70 16.29
CA HIS A 292 -5.84 -18.57 17.74
C HIS A 292 -4.93 -17.45 18.22
N MET A 293 -5.24 -16.89 19.38
CA MET A 293 -4.41 -15.94 20.12
C MET A 293 -4.44 -16.34 21.58
N GLU A 294 -3.35 -16.08 22.30
CA GLU A 294 -3.26 -16.40 23.72
C GLU A 294 -4.40 -15.69 24.48
N ALA A 295 -5.12 -16.45 25.33
CA ALA A 295 -6.40 -16.02 25.87
C ALA A 295 -6.28 -14.79 26.78
N ALA A 296 -5.22 -14.70 27.60
CA ALA A 296 -4.97 -13.53 28.44
C ALA A 296 -4.63 -12.31 27.59
N SER A 297 -3.86 -12.47 26.51
CA SER A 297 -3.46 -11.41 25.59
C SER A 297 -4.65 -10.86 24.81
N LEU A 298 -5.52 -11.75 24.30
CA LEU A 298 -6.77 -11.35 23.66
C LEU A 298 -7.74 -10.68 24.65
N ALA A 299 -7.83 -11.19 25.89
CA ALA A 299 -8.65 -10.59 26.94
C ALA A 299 -8.16 -9.19 27.33
N LEU A 300 -6.85 -9.00 27.45
CA LEU A 300 -6.24 -7.70 27.69
C LEU A 300 -6.55 -6.72 26.55
N LEU A 301 -6.30 -7.11 25.29
CA LEU A 301 -6.58 -6.22 24.16
C LEU A 301 -8.06 -5.82 24.11
N ARG A 302 -8.97 -6.78 24.36
CA ARG A 302 -10.42 -6.52 24.46
C ARG A 302 -10.76 -5.56 25.59
N SER A 303 -10.19 -5.74 26.78
CA SER A 303 -10.49 -4.87 27.92
C SER A 303 -9.94 -3.45 27.70
N THR A 304 -8.74 -3.32 27.11
CA THR A 304 -8.17 -2.03 26.70
C THR A 304 -9.07 -1.31 25.71
N LEU A 305 -9.50 -1.99 24.64
CA LEU A 305 -10.34 -1.39 23.60
C LEU A 305 -11.72 -0.99 24.14
N ARG A 306 -12.33 -1.80 25.02
CA ARG A 306 -13.58 -1.43 25.69
C ARG A 306 -13.41 -0.20 26.57
N ALA A 307 -12.37 -0.16 27.39
CA ALA A 307 -12.07 0.99 28.24
C ALA A 307 -11.85 2.26 27.41
N LEU A 308 -11.21 2.14 26.24
CA LEU A 308 -11.06 3.25 25.30
C LEU A 308 -12.41 3.73 24.75
N GLN A 309 -13.29 2.83 24.33
CA GLN A 309 -14.64 3.17 23.85
C GLN A 309 -15.53 3.80 24.94
N GLU A 310 -15.37 3.39 26.19
CA GLU A 310 -16.06 4.00 27.34
C GLU A 310 -15.59 5.44 27.59
N ARG A 311 -14.28 5.72 27.40
CA ARG A 311 -13.72 7.07 27.54
C ARG A 311 -13.99 7.96 26.32
N HIS A 312 -14.09 7.37 25.13
CA HIS A 312 -14.22 8.09 23.86
C HIS A 312 -15.38 7.53 23.03
N SER A 313 -16.53 8.21 23.10
CA SER A 313 -17.75 7.80 22.38
C SER A 313 -17.65 7.87 20.85
N ASN A 314 -16.60 8.49 20.33
CA ASN A 314 -16.30 8.55 18.89
C ASN A 314 -15.44 7.35 18.41
N VAL A 315 -15.12 6.38 19.27
CA VAL A 315 -14.28 5.22 18.93
C VAL A 315 -15.11 3.99 18.61
N PHE A 316 -14.79 3.36 17.48
CA PHE A 316 -15.38 2.11 17.00
C PHE A 316 -14.25 1.11 16.73
N VAL A 317 -14.49 -0.16 17.00
CA VAL A 317 -13.53 -1.25 16.77
C VAL A 317 -14.19 -2.25 15.85
N VAL A 318 -13.50 -2.63 14.77
CA VAL A 318 -14.03 -3.60 13.81
C VAL A 318 -12.96 -4.63 13.42
N PRO A 319 -13.31 -5.92 13.32
CA PRO A 319 -14.59 -6.51 13.74
C PRO A 319 -14.65 -6.61 15.28
N ASP A 320 -15.84 -6.82 15.85
CA ASP A 320 -16.00 -6.98 17.31
C ASP A 320 -15.17 -8.15 17.88
N SER A 321 -14.91 -9.17 17.06
CA SER A 321 -14.08 -10.32 17.46
C SER A 321 -12.61 -9.96 17.66
N ILE A 322 -12.15 -8.86 17.04
CA ILE A 322 -10.76 -8.39 16.86
C ILE A 322 -9.90 -9.37 16.04
N LEU A 323 -9.90 -10.64 16.43
CA LEU A 323 -9.32 -11.73 15.64
C LEU A 323 -10.40 -12.28 14.70
N GLU A 324 -10.14 -12.16 13.41
CA GLU A 324 -10.90 -12.81 12.35
C GLU A 324 -9.95 -13.70 11.56
N HIS A 325 -10.18 -15.01 11.62
CA HIS A 325 -9.34 -15.99 10.95
C HIS A 325 -9.75 -16.15 9.50
N TRP A 326 -8.78 -16.01 8.60
CA TRP A 326 -8.92 -16.33 7.18
C TRP A 326 -7.94 -17.46 6.81
N PRO A 327 -8.26 -18.30 5.81
CA PRO A 327 -7.36 -19.36 5.36
C PRO A 327 -5.97 -18.83 5.00
N ILE A 328 -4.92 -19.57 5.35
CA ILE A 328 -3.52 -19.18 5.11
C ILE A 328 -3.21 -18.96 3.62
N GLU A 329 -3.96 -19.61 2.72
CA GLU A 329 -3.87 -19.43 1.28
C GLU A 329 -4.28 -18.02 0.82
N MET A 330 -4.94 -17.23 1.67
CA MET A 330 -5.29 -15.84 1.37
C MET A 330 -4.16 -14.85 1.68
N PHE A 331 -3.03 -15.32 2.22
CA PHE A 331 -1.93 -14.47 2.67
C PHE A 331 -0.63 -14.75 1.94
N VAL A 332 0.23 -13.73 1.95
CA VAL A 332 1.64 -13.82 1.56
C VAL A 332 2.50 -13.99 2.81
N PHE A 333 2.15 -13.27 3.88
CA PHE A 333 2.63 -13.44 5.25
C PHE A 333 1.57 -12.89 6.23
N ASN A 334 1.79 -13.01 7.54
CA ASN A 334 0.73 -12.80 8.55
C ASN A 334 -0.01 -11.46 8.55
N ALA A 335 0.52 -10.41 7.91
CA ALA A 335 -0.09 -9.08 7.84
C ALA A 335 -0.55 -8.70 6.41
N HIS A 336 -0.30 -9.54 5.41
CA HIS A 336 -0.44 -9.12 4.01
C HIS A 336 -1.30 -10.14 3.27
N VAL A 337 -2.53 -9.71 2.93
CA VAL A 337 -3.39 -10.48 2.04
C VAL A 337 -2.74 -10.55 0.66
N ARG A 338 -2.86 -11.71 0.04
CA ARG A 338 -2.33 -11.99 -1.29
C ARG A 338 -3.12 -11.23 -2.34
N ALA A 339 -2.45 -10.89 -3.45
CA ALA A 339 -3.08 -10.35 -4.64
C ALA A 339 -4.35 -11.13 -5.04
N GLY A 340 -5.44 -10.41 -5.26
CA GLY A 340 -6.79 -10.93 -5.48
C GLY A 340 -7.66 -10.92 -4.22
N TYR A 341 -7.08 -11.06 -3.02
CA TYR A 341 -7.83 -11.05 -1.75
C TYR A 341 -7.98 -9.66 -1.14
N GLU A 342 -7.27 -8.64 -1.64
CA GLU A 342 -7.55 -7.24 -1.28
C GLU A 342 -8.97 -6.83 -1.67
N VAL A 343 -9.56 -7.45 -2.69
CA VAL A 343 -10.95 -7.22 -3.09
C VAL A 343 -11.90 -7.63 -1.97
N GLU A 344 -11.67 -8.81 -1.38
CA GLU A 344 -12.52 -9.30 -0.29
C GLU A 344 -12.30 -8.49 0.98
N ASP A 345 -11.05 -8.13 1.32
CA ASP A 345 -10.76 -7.34 2.51
C ASP A 345 -11.32 -5.91 2.39
N SER A 346 -11.27 -5.32 1.19
CA SER A 346 -11.89 -4.01 0.92
C SER A 346 -13.41 -4.05 1.05
N ARG A 347 -14.07 -5.09 0.51
CA ARG A 347 -15.53 -5.27 0.66
C ARG A 347 -15.90 -5.47 2.12
N ARG A 348 -15.14 -6.32 2.83
CA ARG A 348 -15.29 -6.55 4.27
C ARG A 348 -15.20 -5.24 5.04
N LEU A 349 -14.15 -4.44 4.82
CA LEU A 349 -13.99 -3.15 5.48
C LEU A 349 -15.13 -2.19 5.14
N GLY A 350 -15.53 -2.10 3.87
CA GLY A 350 -16.69 -1.31 3.43
C GLY A 350 -17.98 -1.67 4.15
N ARG A 351 -18.28 -2.98 4.29
CA ARG A 351 -19.44 -3.48 5.04
C ARG A 351 -19.38 -3.11 6.52
N LEU A 352 -18.20 -3.18 7.14
CA LEU A 352 -17.99 -2.81 8.56
C LEU A 352 -18.12 -1.30 8.79
N LEU A 353 -17.64 -0.48 7.85
CA LEU A 353 -17.68 0.98 7.95
C LEU A 353 -19.07 1.58 7.67
N ALA A 354 -19.82 1.01 6.72
CA ALA A 354 -21.13 1.54 6.31
C ALA A 354 -22.10 1.82 7.49
N PRO A 355 -22.37 0.89 8.42
CA PRO A 355 -23.27 1.16 9.55
C PRO A 355 -22.69 2.22 10.51
N ILE A 356 -21.37 2.23 10.72
CA ILE A 356 -20.69 3.23 11.56
C ILE A 356 -20.88 4.63 10.96
N LEU A 357 -20.80 4.76 9.64
CA LEU A 357 -20.93 6.05 8.94
C LEU A 357 -22.36 6.41 8.55
N GLY A 358 -23.34 5.56 8.89
CA GLY A 358 -24.74 5.77 8.52
C GLY A 358 -25.00 5.71 7.01
N ALA A 359 -24.14 5.00 6.25
CA ALA A 359 -24.35 4.79 4.83
C ALA A 359 -25.33 3.64 4.61
N SER A 360 -26.50 3.91 4.00
CA SER A 360 -27.39 2.84 3.55
C SER A 360 -26.81 2.22 2.29
N SER A 361 -26.06 1.11 2.42
CA SER A 361 -25.49 0.44 1.26
C SER A 361 -26.59 -0.33 0.51
N SER A 362 -27.07 0.22 -0.62
CA SER A 362 -27.90 -0.55 -1.56
C SER A 362 -27.14 -1.71 -2.21
N ILE A 363 -25.80 -1.67 -2.17
CA ILE A 363 -24.88 -2.63 -2.77
C ILE A 363 -24.68 -3.90 -1.92
N ALA A 364 -24.96 -3.85 -0.60
CA ALA A 364 -24.82 -5.02 0.27
C ALA A 364 -25.68 -6.23 -0.19
N SER A 365 -26.74 -5.99 -0.96
CA SER A 365 -27.58 -7.05 -1.51
C SER A 365 -27.05 -7.67 -2.81
N ALA A 366 -26.19 -6.97 -3.58
CA ALA A 366 -25.77 -7.41 -4.91
C ALA A 366 -24.45 -8.19 -4.90
N ASP A 367 -23.56 -7.92 -3.93
CA ASP A 367 -22.29 -8.64 -3.78
C ASP A 367 -22.44 -9.97 -3.01
N ALA A 368 -23.58 -10.21 -2.34
CA ALA A 368 -23.85 -11.46 -1.62
C ALA A 368 -23.99 -12.69 -2.55
N ASP A 369 -24.26 -12.47 -3.85
CA ASP A 369 -24.50 -13.52 -4.85
C ASP A 369 -23.26 -13.90 -5.68
N ARG A 370 -22.09 -13.28 -5.44
CA ARG A 370 -20.86 -13.68 -6.14
C ARG A 370 -20.20 -14.86 -5.43
N PRO A 371 -20.05 -16.03 -6.07
CA PRO A 371 -19.40 -17.17 -5.46
C PRO A 371 -17.95 -16.83 -5.13
N ASN A 372 -17.57 -17.06 -3.86
CA ASN A 372 -16.18 -17.03 -3.41
C ASN A 372 -15.36 -17.99 -4.27
N THR A 373 -14.37 -17.46 -4.99
CA THR A 373 -13.42 -18.27 -5.75
C THR A 373 -12.70 -19.22 -4.78
N PRO A 374 -12.71 -20.54 -5.00
CA PRO A 374 -12.16 -21.51 -4.04
C PRO A 374 -10.64 -21.37 -3.88
N PRO A 375 -10.08 -21.66 -2.68
CA PRO A 375 -8.64 -21.67 -2.45
C PRO A 375 -7.99 -22.85 -3.19
N LEU A 376 -6.78 -22.63 -3.69
CA LEU A 376 -6.08 -23.52 -4.64
C LEU A 376 -4.78 -24.10 -4.06
N PRO A 377 -4.40 -25.34 -4.40
CA PRO A 377 -3.21 -26.03 -3.88
C PRO A 377 -1.89 -25.67 -4.59
N ASP A 378 -0.75 -25.82 -3.89
CA ASP A 378 0.61 -25.46 -4.30
C ASP A 378 1.15 -26.30 -5.50
N ALA A 379 1.87 -25.68 -6.44
CA ALA A 379 2.64 -26.39 -7.47
C ALA A 379 3.96 -25.68 -7.83
N ASP A 380 4.98 -26.49 -8.14
CA ASP A 380 6.40 -26.12 -8.25
C ASP A 380 6.93 -26.30 -9.69
N SER A 381 8.07 -25.66 -9.98
CA SER A 381 9.06 -25.90 -11.06
C SER A 381 9.16 -24.94 -12.26
N SER A 382 10.42 -24.70 -12.66
CA SER A 382 10.90 -23.92 -13.82
C SER A 382 11.98 -24.71 -14.60
N THR A 383 12.05 -24.56 -15.92
CA THR A 383 13.18 -24.94 -16.83
C THR A 383 13.18 -23.97 -18.05
N PRO A 384 13.91 -24.09 -19.19
CA PRO A 384 13.99 -23.06 -20.26
C PRO A 384 13.51 -23.47 -21.69
N SER A 385 13.31 -22.49 -22.60
CA SER A 385 12.43 -22.52 -23.80
C SER A 385 13.05 -22.82 -25.19
N VAL A 386 12.23 -23.35 -26.13
CA VAL A 386 12.52 -23.51 -27.57
C VAL A 386 11.23 -23.43 -28.42
N TRP A 387 11.00 -22.40 -29.26
CA TRP A 387 10.04 -22.40 -30.42
C TRP A 387 10.31 -21.27 -31.44
N SER A 388 9.77 -21.41 -32.65
CA SER A 388 9.66 -20.40 -33.72
C SER A 388 8.20 -20.18 -34.12
N ALA A 389 7.81 -18.95 -34.49
CA ALA A 389 6.44 -18.59 -34.87
C ALA A 389 6.32 -18.04 -36.30
N GLU A 390 5.20 -18.32 -36.98
CA GLU A 390 4.77 -17.64 -38.21
C GLU A 390 3.40 -16.97 -38.00
N PRO A 391 3.29 -15.64 -38.06
CA PRO A 391 2.03 -14.95 -37.84
C PRO A 391 1.10 -15.00 -39.08
N LYS A 392 -0.20 -15.27 -38.87
CA LYS A 392 -1.24 -15.06 -39.88
C LYS A 392 -2.43 -14.29 -39.29
N SER A 393 -2.63 -13.05 -39.75
CA SER A 393 -3.92 -12.33 -39.65
C SER A 393 -4.55 -12.27 -38.24
N GLY A 394 -3.80 -11.84 -37.22
CA GLY A 394 -4.33 -11.61 -35.87
C GLY A 394 -4.63 -12.88 -35.05
N LEU A 395 -4.43 -14.05 -35.64
CA LEU A 395 -4.39 -15.34 -34.97
C LEU A 395 -2.93 -15.84 -34.99
N ILE A 396 -2.41 -16.29 -33.86
CA ILE A 396 -1.11 -16.96 -33.80
C ILE A 396 -1.39 -18.40 -33.43
N ASP A 397 -1.34 -19.29 -34.42
CA ASP A 397 -1.42 -20.73 -34.19
C ASP A 397 -0.05 -21.25 -33.77
N LEU A 398 0.07 -21.63 -32.50
CA LEU A 398 1.27 -22.25 -31.96
C LEU A 398 1.10 -23.76 -31.94
N THR A 399 2.00 -24.47 -32.63
CA THR A 399 2.05 -25.93 -32.55
C THR A 399 3.18 -26.33 -31.63
N ARG A 400 2.84 -27.04 -30.55
CA ARG A 400 3.83 -27.71 -29.69
C ARG A 400 4.58 -28.73 -30.53
N GLY A 401 5.89 -28.77 -30.41
CA GLY A 401 6.69 -29.93 -30.78
C GLY A 401 7.53 -30.42 -29.61
N ASP A 402 8.51 -31.26 -29.91
CA ASP A 402 8.93 -32.31 -28.98
C ASP A 402 9.89 -31.87 -27.84
N GLY A 403 10.06 -30.57 -27.62
CA GLY A 403 10.94 -30.03 -26.58
C GLY A 403 10.27 -29.92 -25.20
N ALA A 404 10.99 -30.25 -24.13
CA ALA A 404 10.60 -29.97 -22.75
C ALA A 404 11.17 -28.60 -22.29
N GLY A 405 10.34 -27.76 -21.69
CA GLY A 405 10.70 -26.41 -21.18
C GLY A 405 9.48 -25.45 -21.16
N PRO A 406 9.54 -24.28 -20.50
CA PRO A 406 8.56 -23.20 -20.67
C PRO A 406 8.62 -22.66 -22.09
N HIS A 407 7.56 -22.04 -22.56
CA HIS A 407 7.44 -21.71 -23.98
C HIS A 407 7.01 -20.26 -24.13
N ARG A 408 7.98 -19.38 -24.43
CA ARG A 408 7.73 -17.94 -24.54
C ARG A 408 7.36 -17.51 -25.96
N LEU A 409 6.21 -16.87 -26.11
CA LEU A 409 5.77 -16.10 -27.27
C LEU A 409 5.75 -14.61 -26.91
N ASP A 410 6.37 -13.75 -27.70
CA ASP A 410 6.19 -12.30 -27.60
C ASP A 410 5.58 -11.74 -28.89
N ALA A 411 4.61 -10.84 -28.76
CA ALA A 411 3.99 -10.12 -29.87
C ALA A 411 3.86 -8.63 -29.54
N VAL A 412 4.12 -7.75 -30.51
CA VAL A 412 3.93 -6.29 -30.35
C VAL A 412 2.61 -5.87 -31.01
N VAL A 413 1.81 -5.09 -30.29
CA VAL A 413 0.54 -4.51 -30.76
C VAL A 413 0.73 -3.00 -30.86
N PRO A 414 1.15 -2.45 -32.03
CA PRO A 414 1.63 -1.07 -32.14
C PRO A 414 0.54 0.01 -32.03
N ASP A 415 -0.73 -0.32 -32.29
CA ASP A 415 -1.83 0.65 -32.42
C ASP A 415 -2.89 0.55 -31.31
N ILE A 416 -2.49 0.09 -30.12
CA ILE A 416 -3.34 0.15 -28.92
C ILE A 416 -3.20 1.54 -28.28
N ASN A 417 -4.31 2.20 -27.96
CA ASN A 417 -4.28 3.51 -27.28
C ASN A 417 -4.13 3.32 -25.77
N PRO A 418 -3.66 4.32 -25.00
CA PRO A 418 -3.73 4.26 -23.53
C PRO A 418 -5.17 4.02 -23.07
N GLY A 419 -5.37 3.11 -22.11
CA GLY A 419 -6.70 2.70 -21.66
C GLY A 419 -6.71 1.39 -20.87
N PRO A 420 -7.86 1.03 -20.28
CA PRO A 420 -8.05 -0.29 -19.69
C PRO A 420 -8.25 -1.33 -20.81
N TYR A 421 -7.56 -2.47 -20.70
CA TYR A 421 -7.66 -3.59 -21.64
C TYR A 421 -7.79 -4.91 -20.92
N VAL A 422 -8.50 -5.83 -21.56
CA VAL A 422 -8.53 -7.24 -21.18
C VAL A 422 -7.76 -8.02 -22.23
N MET A 423 -6.67 -8.65 -21.83
CA MET A 423 -6.07 -9.72 -22.62
C MET A 423 -6.81 -11.00 -22.26
N SER A 424 -7.27 -11.73 -23.27
CA SER A 424 -7.88 -13.05 -23.09
C SER A 424 -7.16 -14.07 -23.96
N LEU A 425 -6.85 -15.21 -23.36
CA LEU A 425 -6.13 -16.32 -23.96
C LEU A 425 -6.98 -17.58 -23.77
N THR A 426 -7.38 -18.19 -24.89
CA THR A 426 -8.08 -19.48 -24.88
C THR A 426 -7.08 -20.59 -25.15
N VAL A 427 -6.96 -21.52 -24.20
CA VAL A 427 -5.93 -22.57 -24.18
C VAL A 427 -6.56 -23.92 -23.90
N LYS A 428 -6.12 -24.94 -24.61
CA LYS A 428 -6.55 -26.32 -24.40
C LYS A 428 -5.45 -27.06 -23.65
N SER A 429 -5.77 -27.62 -22.48
CA SER A 429 -4.78 -28.38 -21.72
C SER A 429 -4.50 -29.73 -22.41
N GLY A 430 -3.21 -30.01 -22.64
CA GLY A 430 -2.70 -31.34 -22.95
C GLY A 430 -2.05 -32.05 -21.75
N GLY A 431 -2.27 -31.55 -20.52
CA GLY A 431 -1.59 -32.00 -19.28
C GLY A 431 -1.46 -30.88 -18.23
N GLN A 432 -0.66 -31.09 -17.18
CA GLN A 432 -0.31 -30.02 -16.23
C GLN A 432 0.47 -28.92 -16.96
N GLN A 433 -0.18 -27.77 -17.14
CA GLN A 433 0.38 -26.64 -17.87
C GLN A 433 0.04 -25.37 -17.12
N LEU A 434 1.11 -24.66 -16.76
CA LEU A 434 1.04 -23.26 -16.38
C LEU A 434 1.14 -22.44 -17.63
N VAL A 435 0.24 -21.47 -17.76
CA VAL A 435 0.23 -20.53 -18.86
C VAL A 435 0.40 -19.16 -18.26
N ARG A 436 1.53 -18.53 -18.50
CA ARG A 436 1.77 -17.17 -18.02
C ARG A 436 1.50 -16.20 -19.15
N ALA A 437 0.54 -15.31 -18.99
CA ALA A 437 0.24 -14.28 -19.97
C ALA A 437 0.66 -12.91 -19.43
N ILE A 438 1.39 -12.15 -20.23
CA ILE A 438 1.92 -10.83 -19.91
C ILE A 438 1.34 -9.84 -20.91
N LEU A 439 0.85 -8.70 -20.43
CA LEU A 439 0.50 -7.57 -21.29
C LEU A 439 1.15 -6.32 -20.72
N TRP A 440 2.08 -5.70 -21.46
CA TRP A 440 2.78 -4.49 -21.05
C TRP A 440 2.80 -3.39 -22.11
N ASP A 441 2.98 -2.15 -21.65
CA ASP A 441 3.27 -0.97 -22.44
C ASP A 441 4.60 -1.14 -23.19
N SER A 442 4.61 -0.79 -24.47
CA SER A 442 5.79 -0.95 -25.34
C SER A 442 7.01 -0.10 -24.94
N LYS A 443 6.83 0.94 -24.12
CA LYS A 443 7.90 1.88 -23.72
C LYS A 443 8.09 1.99 -22.21
N ALA A 444 7.00 2.10 -21.44
CA ALA A 444 7.10 2.27 -20.00
C ALA A 444 7.42 0.97 -19.23
N GLY A 445 7.29 -0.21 -19.87
CA GLY A 445 7.45 -1.50 -19.18
C GLY A 445 6.35 -1.80 -18.15
N ARG A 446 5.31 -0.97 -18.09
CA ARG A 446 4.14 -1.14 -17.22
C ARG A 446 3.27 -2.23 -17.80
N GLY A 447 2.78 -3.15 -17.00
CA GLY A 447 1.90 -4.20 -17.50
C GLY A 447 1.26 -4.99 -16.40
N GLY A 448 0.42 -5.93 -16.78
CA GLY A 448 -0.06 -6.97 -15.88
C GLY A 448 0.47 -8.31 -16.33
N VAL A 449 0.79 -9.14 -15.34
CA VAL A 449 1.09 -10.54 -15.55
C VAL A 449 -0.04 -11.36 -14.93
N LEU A 450 -0.49 -12.34 -15.69
CA LEU A 450 -1.37 -13.42 -15.28
C LEU A 450 -0.57 -14.72 -15.36
N GLN A 451 -0.83 -15.62 -14.43
CA GLN A 451 -0.43 -17.02 -14.57
C GLN A 451 -1.64 -17.90 -14.30
N CYS A 452 -2.01 -18.70 -15.28
CA CYS A 452 -3.08 -19.67 -15.21
C CYS A 452 -2.53 -21.07 -14.96
N ASP A 453 -3.04 -21.78 -13.96
CA ASP A 453 -2.87 -23.22 -13.85
C ASP A 453 -4.11 -23.90 -14.42
N LEU A 454 -3.96 -24.47 -15.61
CA LEU A 454 -5.07 -25.12 -16.32
C LEU A 454 -5.51 -26.41 -15.63
N ALA A 455 -4.60 -27.10 -14.93
CA ALA A 455 -4.94 -28.33 -14.23
C ALA A 455 -5.81 -28.05 -13.00
N GLN A 456 -5.58 -26.92 -12.35
CA GLN A 456 -6.33 -26.52 -11.17
C GLN A 456 -7.54 -25.64 -11.48
N GLY A 457 -7.65 -25.12 -12.71
CA GLY A 457 -8.65 -24.10 -13.01
C GLY A 457 -8.39 -22.82 -12.20
N ALA A 458 -7.11 -22.45 -12.05
CA ALA A 458 -6.66 -21.31 -11.26
C ALA A 458 -6.06 -20.18 -12.09
N ALA A 459 -6.20 -18.95 -11.61
CA ALA A 459 -5.48 -17.79 -12.12
C ALA A 459 -4.77 -17.06 -10.95
N VAL A 460 -3.58 -16.54 -11.24
CA VAL A 460 -2.72 -15.77 -10.36
C VAL A 460 -2.47 -14.44 -11.06
N ARG A 461 -2.70 -13.33 -10.35
CA ARG A 461 -2.33 -12.00 -10.85
C ARG A 461 -1.06 -11.52 -10.14
N PHE A 462 -0.25 -10.79 -10.87
CA PHE A 462 0.92 -10.09 -10.34
C PHE A 462 0.69 -8.56 -10.37
N PRO A 463 1.56 -7.75 -9.74
CA PRO A 463 1.44 -6.30 -9.75
C PRO A 463 1.22 -5.73 -11.15
N GLY A 464 0.34 -4.74 -11.23
CA GLY A 464 -0.04 -4.04 -12.46
C GLY A 464 -1.23 -4.64 -13.22
N ALA A 465 -1.69 -5.85 -12.87
CA ALA A 465 -3.03 -6.32 -13.21
C ALA A 465 -4.06 -5.83 -12.18
N PHE A 466 -5.24 -5.40 -12.61
CA PHE A 466 -6.34 -5.05 -11.68
C PHE A 466 -7.29 -6.20 -11.47
N ASP A 467 -7.43 -7.07 -12.46
CA ASP A 467 -8.34 -8.19 -12.41
C ASP A 467 -7.79 -9.31 -13.29
N ALA A 468 -8.06 -10.55 -12.93
CA ALA A 468 -7.61 -11.69 -13.71
C ALA A 468 -8.44 -12.92 -13.35
N GLY A 469 -8.58 -13.84 -14.28
CA GLY A 469 -9.36 -15.04 -14.04
C GLY A 469 -9.11 -16.14 -15.05
N ILE A 470 -9.70 -17.28 -14.74
CA ILE A 470 -9.77 -18.44 -15.60
C ILE A 470 -11.20 -18.98 -15.58
N GLU A 471 -11.65 -19.44 -16.73
CA GLU A 471 -12.97 -20.04 -16.89
C GLU A 471 -12.80 -21.35 -17.66
N SER A 472 -13.40 -22.42 -17.16
CA SER A 472 -13.48 -23.69 -17.90
C SER A 472 -14.50 -23.58 -19.03
N LEU A 473 -14.10 -23.98 -20.23
CA LEU A 473 -14.93 -24.04 -21.43
C LEU A 473 -15.18 -25.50 -21.83
N ALA A 474 -16.01 -25.71 -22.86
CA ALA A 474 -16.28 -27.05 -23.39
C ALA A 474 -15.00 -27.75 -23.88
N ASP A 475 -15.03 -29.09 -23.91
CA ASP A 475 -13.99 -29.94 -24.49
C ASP A 475 -12.58 -29.78 -23.90
N GLY A 476 -12.47 -29.37 -22.63
CA GLY A 476 -11.18 -29.20 -21.93
C GLY A 476 -10.42 -27.93 -22.32
N TRP A 477 -11.11 -26.96 -22.91
CA TRP A 477 -10.59 -25.62 -23.13
C TRP A 477 -10.74 -24.77 -21.87
N TYR A 478 -9.87 -23.79 -21.71
CA TYR A 478 -9.93 -22.79 -20.66
C TYR A 478 -9.77 -21.40 -21.27
N ARG A 479 -10.46 -20.42 -20.72
CA ARG A 479 -10.26 -19.00 -21.00
C ARG A 479 -9.54 -18.35 -19.83
N CYS A 480 -8.29 -18.01 -20.05
CA CYS A 480 -7.49 -17.14 -19.19
C CYS A 480 -7.71 -15.69 -19.57
N TRP A 481 -7.77 -14.79 -18.60
CA TRP A 481 -7.87 -13.36 -18.88
C TRP A 481 -7.24 -12.50 -17.80
N VAL A 482 -6.77 -11.32 -18.21
CA VAL A 482 -6.19 -10.32 -17.32
C VAL A 482 -6.55 -8.91 -17.78
N SER A 483 -6.98 -8.09 -16.83
CA SER A 483 -7.32 -6.69 -17.00
C SER A 483 -6.15 -5.81 -16.55
N VAL A 484 -5.68 -4.93 -17.43
CA VAL A 484 -4.53 -4.06 -17.21
C VAL A 484 -4.81 -2.64 -17.70
N GLN A 485 -4.10 -1.64 -17.16
CA GLN A 485 -4.16 -0.26 -17.65
C GLN A 485 -2.90 -0.02 -18.46
N LEU A 486 -3.08 0.12 -19.77
CA LEU A 486 -2.03 0.61 -20.64
C LEU A 486 -1.98 2.13 -20.57
N CYS A 487 -0.76 2.66 -20.55
CA CYS A 487 -0.51 4.09 -20.38
C CYS A 487 0.13 4.72 -21.61
N ASP A 488 0.77 3.89 -22.43
CA ASP A 488 1.42 4.30 -23.65
C ASP A 488 0.62 3.82 -24.86
N ARG A 489 0.88 4.46 -26.00
CA ARG A 489 0.46 3.91 -27.28
C ARG A 489 1.37 2.73 -27.63
N GLY A 490 0.77 1.60 -27.97
CA GLY A 490 1.47 0.36 -28.30
C GLY A 490 1.71 -0.52 -27.07
N ALA A 491 1.47 -1.83 -27.21
CA ALA A 491 1.72 -2.83 -26.18
C ALA A 491 2.59 -3.96 -26.70
N ALA A 492 3.09 -4.79 -25.80
CA ALA A 492 3.57 -6.11 -26.11
C ALA A 492 2.91 -7.15 -25.21
N ILE A 493 2.63 -8.29 -25.81
CA ILE A 493 2.01 -9.46 -25.21
C ILE A 493 3.10 -10.52 -25.09
N GLY A 494 3.26 -11.09 -23.91
CA GLY A 494 4.07 -12.28 -23.66
C GLY A 494 3.17 -13.46 -23.28
N ILE A 495 3.48 -14.67 -23.73
CA ILE A 495 2.85 -15.91 -23.23
C ILE A 495 3.96 -16.90 -22.93
N ASP A 496 4.19 -17.31 -21.68
CA ASP A 496 5.17 -18.34 -21.26
C ASP A 496 4.52 -19.69 -20.92
#